data_AF-A0A9E2YU33-F1
#
_entry.id   AF-A0A9E2YU33-F1
#
_cell.length_a   1.000
_cell.length_b   1.000
_cell.length_c   1.000
_cell.angle_alpha   90.00
_cell.angle_beta   90.00
_cell.angle_gamma   90.00
#
_symmetry.space_group_name_H-M   'P 1'
#
loop_
_entity.id
_entity.type
_entity.pdbx_description
1 polymer ?
#
loop_
_entity_poly.entity_id
_entity_poly.type
_entity_poly.pdbx_seq_one_letter_code
_entity_poly.pdbx_strand_id
1 'polypeptide(L)' 'HPSELIAIAIRPDVHEVGSNKMSAGDLAILKKWIAANYDVIVKYWDGEIEYTEDAIAALKPID' A
#
# COMPACT_ATOMS: atom_id res chain seq x y z
N HIS A 1 4.80 14.09 -18.92
CA HIS A 1 4.50 12.65 -18.85
C HIS A 1 3.53 12.42 -17.70
N PRO A 2 2.29 11.99 -17.95
CA PRO A 2 1.41 11.59 -16.85
C PRO A 2 1.99 10.30 -16.28
N SER A 3 2.39 10.34 -15.01
CA SER A 3 2.80 9.16 -14.25
C SER A 3 1.64 8.17 -14.24
N GLU A 4 1.82 6.99 -14.82
CA GLU A 4 0.84 5.90 -14.74
C GLU A 4 0.72 5.49 -13.27
N LEU A 5 -0.37 5.92 -12.62
CA LEU A 5 -0.69 5.55 -11.25
C LEU A 5 -1.41 4.21 -11.28
N ILE A 6 -0.85 3.22 -10.59
CA ILE A 6 -1.49 1.93 -10.38
C ILE A 6 -2.28 2.02 -9.07
N ALA A 7 -3.60 1.82 -9.14
CA ALA A 7 -4.42 1.74 -7.94
C ALA A 7 -4.45 0.29 -7.45
N ILE A 8 -4.23 0.09 -6.15
CA ILE A 8 -4.28 -1.23 -5.51
C ILE A 8 -5.26 -1.16 -4.34
N ALA A 9 -6.22 -2.09 -4.29
CA ALA A 9 -7.12 -2.23 -3.14
C ALA A 9 -6.56 -3.28 -2.16
N ILE A 10 -6.64 -2.98 -0.86
CA ILE A 10 -5.92 -3.72 0.20
C ILE A 10 -6.88 -4.47 1.16
N ARG A 11 -8.15 -4.76 0.81
CA ARG A 11 -9.06 -5.53 1.70
C ARG A 11 -9.89 -6.60 0.99
N PRO A 12 -10.14 -7.77 1.62
CA PRO A 12 -9.21 -8.61 2.41
C PRO A 12 -8.22 -9.37 1.52
N ASP A 13 -8.35 -9.23 0.20
CA ASP A 13 -7.40 -9.72 -0.79
C ASP A 13 -6.79 -8.53 -1.53
N VAL A 14 -5.46 -8.50 -1.62
CA VAL A 14 -4.73 -7.46 -2.36
C VAL A 14 -4.91 -7.75 -3.83
N HIS A 15 -5.78 -6.99 -4.47
CA HIS A 15 -6.05 -7.11 -5.90
C HIS A 15 -5.74 -5.80 -6.62
N GLU A 16 -5.23 -5.95 -7.84
CA GLU A 16 -4.94 -4.85 -8.74
C GLU A 16 -6.26 -4.18 -9.16
N VAL A 17 -6.33 -2.86 -9.01
CA VAL A 17 -7.49 -2.06 -9.42
C VAL A 17 -7.06 -1.17 -10.58
N GLY A 18 -7.39 -1.58 -11.80
CA GLY A 18 -7.10 -0.79 -12.99
C GLY A 18 -6.72 -1.64 -14.20
N SER A 19 -6.41 -0.95 -15.30
CA SER A 19 -6.00 -1.59 -16.57
C SER A 19 -4.53 -2.00 -16.59
N ASN A 20 -3.75 -1.55 -15.60
CA ASN A 20 -2.32 -1.83 -15.49
C ASN A 20 -2.11 -3.10 -14.67
N LYS A 21 -1.41 -4.07 -15.27
CA LYS A 21 -1.09 -5.34 -14.66
C LYS A 21 0.25 -5.26 -13.93
N MET A 22 0.27 -5.66 -12.67
CA MET A 22 1.50 -5.79 -11.90
C MET A 22 2.05 -7.22 -12.05
N SER A 23 3.38 -7.39 -12.05
CA SER A 23 3.96 -8.74 -12.16
C SER A 23 3.71 -9.53 -10.87
N ALA A 24 3.63 -10.86 -10.97
CA ALA A 24 3.45 -11.72 -9.78
C ALA A 24 4.58 -11.54 -8.74
N GLY A 25 5.79 -11.16 -9.18
CA GLY A 25 6.91 -10.82 -8.30
C GLY A 25 6.67 -9.52 -7.54
N ASP A 26 6.22 -8.48 -8.24
CA ASP A 26 5.91 -7.18 -7.64
C ASP A 26 4.70 -7.28 -6.69
N LEU A 27 3.70 -8.12 -7.00
CA LEU A 27 2.59 -8.40 -6.10
C LEU A 27 3.06 -9.10 -4.81
N ALA A 28 4.03 -10.00 -4.88
CA ALA A 28 4.58 -10.66 -3.70
C ALA A 28 5.37 -9.67 -2.81
N ILE A 29 6.13 -8.77 -3.42
CA ILE A 29 6.84 -7.67 -2.75
C ILE A 29 5.83 -6.73 -2.10
N LEU A 30 4.79 -6.31 -2.84
CA LEU A 30 3.74 -5.45 -2.31
C LEU A 30 2.98 -6.12 -1.15
N LYS A 31 2.66 -7.42 -1.25
CA LYS A 31 2.02 -8.16 -0.16
C LYS A 31 2.89 -8.19 1.10
N LYS A 32 4.21 -8.35 0.97
CA LYS A 32 5.14 -8.27 2.11
C LYS A 32 5.19 -6.86 2.71
N TRP A 33 5.22 -5.83 1.87
CA TRP A 33 5.22 -4.44 2.33
C TRP A 33 3.92 -4.10 3.06
N ILE A 34 2.78 -4.49 2.49
CA ILE A 34 1.46 -4.32 3.12
C ILE A 34 1.43 -5.07 4.44
N ALA A 35 1.90 -6.31 4.53
CA ALA A 35 1.93 -7.06 5.78
C ALA A 35 2.78 -6.38 6.86
N ALA A 36 3.93 -5.82 6.48
CA ALA A 36 4.81 -5.08 7.40
C ALA A 36 4.22 -3.75 7.88
N ASN A 37 3.35 -3.14 7.06
CA ASN A 37 2.80 -1.80 7.27
C ASN A 37 1.29 -1.78 7.53
N TYR A 38 0.67 -2.95 7.66
CA TYR A 38 -0.78 -3.09 7.76
C TYR A 38 -1.33 -2.30 8.95
N ASP A 39 -0.64 -2.39 10.09
CA ASP A 39 -0.97 -1.66 11.32
C ASP A 39 -1.00 -0.14 11.11
N VAL A 40 -0.01 0.41 10.40
CA VAL A 40 0.08 1.85 10.10
C VAL A 40 -1.00 2.28 9.12
N ILE A 41 -1.25 1.48 8.07
CA ILE A 41 -2.29 1.75 7.07
C ILE A 41 -3.68 1.73 7.74
N VAL A 42 -3.94 0.76 8.61
CA VAL A 42 -5.20 0.67 9.35
C VAL A 42 -5.34 1.85 10.29
N LYS A 43 -4.32 2.21 11.07
CA LYS A 43 -4.34 3.38 11.97
C LYS A 43 -4.58 4.69 11.22
N TYR A 44 -4.00 4.86 10.04
CA TYR A 44 -4.28 6.01 9.18
C TYR A 44 -5.73 6.03 8.67
N TRP A 45 -6.26 4.87 8.25
CA TRP A 45 -7.65 4.78 7.80
C TRP A 45 -8.69 4.89 8.91
N ASP A 46 -8.34 4.49 10.14
CA ASP A 46 -9.20 4.62 11.32
C ASP A 46 -9.18 6.04 11.88
N GLY A 47 -8.28 6.90 11.38
CA GLY A 47 -8.12 8.28 11.82
C GLY A 47 -7.29 8.42 13.10
N GLU A 48 -6.64 7.36 13.57
CA GLU A 48 -5.64 7.44 14.66
C GLU A 48 -4.41 8.24 14.23
N ILE A 49 -4.07 8.21 12.93
CA ILE A 49 -3.04 9.07 12.36
C ILE A 49 -3.73 10.23 11.65
N GLU A 50 -3.65 11.41 12.28
CA GLU A 50 -4.36 12.62 11.86
C GLU A 50 -3.76 13.24 10.58
N TYR A 51 -2.47 12.98 10.32
CA TYR A 51 -1.74 13.52 9.17
C TYR A 51 -1.14 12.43 8.28
N THR A 52 -1.32 12.59 6.96
CA THR A 52 -0.73 11.68 5.96
C THR A 52 0.79 11.59 6.07
N GLU A 53 1.47 12.66 6.48
CA GLU A 53 2.92 12.70 6.66
C GLU A 53 3.39 11.77 7.78
N ASP A 54 2.67 11.72 8.90
CA ASP A 54 2.96 10.82 10.02
C ASP A 54 2.76 9.35 9.62
N ALA A 55 1.75 9.07 8.79
CA ALA A 55 1.53 7.75 8.24
C ALA A 55 2.71 7.35 7.36
N ILE A 56 3.15 8.22 6.45
CA ILE A 56 4.30 7.98 5.56
C ILE A 56 5.59 7.76 6.37
N ALA A 57 5.82 8.55 7.42
CA ALA A 57 6.99 8.40 8.29
C ALA A 57 6.99 7.07 9.08
N ALA A 58 5.81 6.54 9.40
CA ALA A 58 5.65 5.27 10.08
C ALA A 58 5.76 4.05 9.13
N LEU A 59 5.65 4.25 7.82
CA LEU A 59 5.82 3.18 6.84
C LEU A 59 7.28 2.69 6.82
N LYS A 60 7.44 1.39 7.01
CA LYS A 60 8.70 0.68 6.94
C LYS A 60 8.99 0.26 5.49
N PRO A 61 10.17 0.58 4.95
CA PRO A 61 10.61 -0.02 3.70
C PRO A 61 10.82 -1.54 3.90
N ILE A 62 10.65 -2.29 2.82
CA ILE A 62 11.10 -3.69 2.74
C ILE A 62 12.35 -3.74 1.87
N ASP A 63 13.34 -4.53 2.29
CA ASP A 63 14.56 -4.83 1.51
C ASP A 63 14.26 -5.71 0.29
#